data_AF-A0A4R9VHX2-F1
#
_entry.id   AF-A0A4R9VHX2-F1
#
_cell.length_a   1.000
_cell.length_b   1.000
_cell.length_c   1.000
_cell.angle_alpha   90.00
_cell.angle_beta   90.00
_cell.angle_gamma   90.00
#
_symmetry.space_group_name_H-M   'P 1'
#
loop_
_entity.id
_entity.type
_entity.pdbx_description
1 polymer ?
#
loop_
_entity_poly.entity_id
_entity_poly.type
_entity_poly.pdbx_seq_one_letter_code
_entity_poly.pdbx_strand_id
1 'polypeptide(L)'
;LNVETAPEVINASRSSTAGFLYAAFRARDLFQIALSRAPLLPVNTEIYDGAVNGDNLLFRSETPPVSSLGDRLLVTRKMTVAGRPWTVLFRPTSAFSQPSSRAIPVMLGLFGL
;
A
#
# COMPACT_ATOMS: atom_id res chain seq x y z
N LEU A 1 -21.13 -14.76 32.95
CA LEU A 1 -20.18 -13.62 33.02
C LEU A 1 -20.13 -13.00 31.63
N ASN A 2 -20.98 -12.00 31.38
CA ASN A 2 -20.92 -11.22 30.14
C ASN A 2 -19.71 -10.28 30.29
N VAL A 3 -18.73 -10.38 29.40
CA VAL A 3 -17.65 -9.39 29.32
C VAL A 3 -17.99 -8.46 28.15
N GLU A 4 -18.27 -7.22 28.50
CA GLU A 4 -18.49 -6.11 27.56
C GLU A 4 -17.17 -5.85 26.82
N THR A 5 -17.12 -6.12 25.51
CA THR A 5 -15.91 -5.94 24.67
C THR A 5 -16.03 -4.79 23.67
N ALA A 6 -17.03 -3.91 23.81
CA ALA A 6 -17.17 -2.73 22.93
C ALA A 6 -16.58 -1.46 23.58
N PRO A 7 -15.71 -0.69 22.89
CA PRO A 7 -15.38 0.66 23.33
C PRO A 7 -16.44 1.63 22.78
N GLU A 8 -17.43 1.98 23.59
CA GLU A 8 -18.51 2.89 23.18
C GLU A 8 -18.29 4.34 23.67
N VAL A 9 -17.36 4.57 24.61
CA VAL A 9 -17.22 5.83 25.36
C VAL A 9 -15.75 6.03 25.76
N ILE A 10 -15.04 7.05 25.29
CA ILE A 10 -13.94 7.63 26.10
C ILE A 10 -14.44 8.89 26.80
N ASN A 11 -15.32 8.68 27.77
CA ASN A 11 -15.39 9.50 28.97
C ASN A 11 -14.96 8.65 30.17
N ALA A 12 -13.80 8.00 30.05
CA ALA A 12 -13.07 7.51 31.21
C ALA A 12 -12.32 8.70 31.79
N SER A 13 -12.63 9.11 33.03
CA SER A 13 -11.71 9.97 33.78
C SER A 13 -10.34 9.28 33.77
N ARG A 14 -9.26 9.98 33.39
CA ARG A 14 -7.87 9.46 33.29
C ARG A 14 -7.45 8.52 34.42
N SER A 15 -8.11 8.64 35.58
CA SER A 15 -7.97 7.86 36.80
C SER A 15 -7.93 6.32 36.66
N SER A 16 -8.50 5.71 35.60
CA SER A 16 -8.46 4.23 35.43
C SER A 16 -7.43 3.69 34.43
N THR A 17 -6.67 4.56 33.74
CA THR A 17 -5.62 4.10 32.82
C THR A 17 -4.34 3.80 33.60
N ALA A 18 -4.02 2.51 33.78
CA ALA A 18 -2.82 2.09 34.48
C ALA A 18 -1.51 2.34 33.71
N GLY A 19 -1.58 2.55 32.38
CA GLY A 19 -0.43 2.82 31.52
C GLY A 19 -0.71 2.60 30.03
N PHE A 20 0.34 2.68 29.20
CA PHE A 20 0.27 2.44 27.75
C PHE A 20 1.17 1.27 27.35
N LEU A 21 0.67 0.41 26.44
CA LEU A 21 1.50 -0.54 25.72
C LEU A 21 1.93 0.09 24.39
N TYR A 22 3.23 0.09 24.14
CA TYR A 22 3.81 0.65 22.92
C TYR A 22 4.69 -0.40 22.24
N ALA A 23 4.51 -0.54 20.92
CA ALA A 23 5.33 -1.38 20.07
C ALA A 23 5.88 -0.55 18.91
N ALA A 24 7.19 -0.30 18.93
CA ALA A 24 7.87 0.35 17.81
C ALA A 24 8.18 -0.66 16.72
N PHE A 25 8.07 -0.22 15.47
CA PHE A 25 8.61 -0.94 14.32
C PHE A 25 9.33 0.03 13.40
N ARG A 26 10.31 -0.47 12.65
CA ARG A 26 10.96 0.28 11.58
C ARG A 26 10.13 0.09 10.31
N ALA A 27 9.69 1.19 9.71
CA ALA A 27 8.86 1.15 8.50
C ALA A 27 9.53 0.33 7.38
N ARG A 28 10.84 0.53 7.17
CA ARG A 28 11.60 -0.23 6.17
C ARG A 28 11.48 -1.74 6.34
N ASP A 29 11.75 -2.24 7.54
CA ASP A 29 11.76 -3.68 7.81
C ASP A 29 10.35 -4.27 7.66
N LEU A 30 9.32 -3.58 8.16
CA LEU A 30 7.92 -3.97 8.01
C LEU A 30 7.54 -4.17 6.53
N PHE A 31 7.80 -3.17 5.70
CA PHE A 31 7.39 -3.20 4.30
C PHE A 31 8.26 -4.12 3.46
N GLN A 32 9.57 -4.20 3.73
CA GLN A 32 10.45 -5.14 3.04
C GLN A 32 9.97 -6.57 3.22
N ILE A 33 9.65 -6.98 4.46
CA ILE A 33 9.13 -8.32 4.75
C ILE A 33 7.73 -8.52 4.15
N ALA A 34 6.85 -7.53 4.25
CA ALA A 34 5.49 -7.64 3.73
C ALA A 34 5.45 -7.76 2.20
N LEU A 35 6.38 -7.11 1.50
CA LEU A 35 6.44 -7.07 0.03
C LEU A 35 7.38 -8.12 -0.59
N SER A 36 8.21 -8.81 0.21
CA SER A 36 9.16 -9.81 -0.28
C SER A 36 8.53 -11.19 -0.57
N ARG A 37 7.20 -11.30 -0.62
CA ARG A 37 6.54 -12.56 -0.97
C ARG A 37 6.69 -12.86 -2.46
N ALA A 38 7.15 -14.07 -2.78
CA ALA A 38 7.26 -14.53 -4.16
C ALA A 38 5.87 -14.85 -4.77
N PRO A 39 5.67 -14.57 -6.08
CA PRO A 39 6.59 -13.86 -6.95
C PRO A 39 6.65 -12.36 -6.62
N LEU A 40 7.85 -11.78 -6.70
CA LEU A 40 8.02 -10.34 -6.47
C LEU A 40 7.19 -9.56 -7.48
N LEU A 41 6.48 -8.54 -7.00
CA LEU A 41 5.70 -7.67 -7.87
C LEU A 41 6.66 -6.84 -8.74
N PRO A 42 6.47 -6.78 -10.07
CA PRO A 42 7.35 -6.05 -10.97
C PRO A 42 7.09 -4.53 -10.94
N VAL A 43 6.85 -3.97 -9.77
CA VAL A 43 6.53 -2.56 -9.55
C VAL A 43 7.40 -1.99 -8.43
N ASN A 44 7.81 -0.73 -8.62
CA ASN A 44 8.32 0.09 -7.54
C ASN A 44 7.15 0.47 -6.63
N THR A 45 7.34 0.31 -5.33
CA THR A 45 6.36 0.67 -4.31
C THR A 45 6.91 1.81 -3.46
N GLU A 46 6.15 2.89 -3.36
CA GLU A 46 6.40 4.00 -2.43
C GLU A 46 5.24 4.11 -1.44
N ILE A 47 5.53 4.31 -0.17
CA ILE A 47 4.52 4.37 0.90
C ILE A 47 4.72 5.64 1.71
N TYR A 48 3.63 6.40 1.86
CA TYR A 48 3.61 7.69 2.52
C TYR A 48 2.63 7.69 3.70
N ASP A 49 2.97 8.40 4.76
CA ASP A 49 2.07 8.73 5.87
C ASP A 49 1.16 9.90 5.46
N GLY A 50 -0.01 9.59 4.89
CA GLY A 50 -0.98 10.56 4.42
C GLY A 50 -0.63 11.10 3.04
N ALA A 51 -0.30 12.39 2.96
CA ALA A 51 -0.04 13.07 1.68
C ALA A 51 1.28 12.61 1.05
N VAL A 52 1.32 12.56 -0.29
CA VAL A 52 2.52 12.24 -1.07
C VAL A 52 3.49 13.43 -1.00
N ASN A 53 4.36 13.42 0.00
CA ASN A 53 5.44 14.37 0.24
C ASN A 53 6.70 13.60 0.68
N GLY A 54 7.89 14.08 0.33
CA GLY A 54 9.16 13.51 0.76
C GLY A 54 9.28 13.37 2.29
N ASP A 55 8.77 14.35 3.04
CA ASP A 55 8.78 14.30 4.51
C ASP A 55 7.90 13.18 5.09
N ASN A 56 6.91 12.73 4.31
CA ASN A 56 5.98 11.68 4.70
C ASN A 56 6.40 10.30 4.18
N LEU A 57 7.53 10.19 3.47
CA LEU A 57 7.97 8.93 2.87
C LEU A 57 8.39 7.93 3.96
N LEU A 58 7.63 6.86 4.10
CA LEU A 58 7.91 5.77 5.04
C LEU A 58 8.79 4.70 4.39
N PHE A 59 8.60 4.45 3.10
CA PHE A 59 9.31 3.40 2.38
C PHE A 59 9.33 3.63 0.87
N ARG A 60 10.42 3.21 0.24
CA ARG A 60 10.58 3.09 -1.21
C ARG A 60 11.35 1.80 -1.50
N SER A 61 10.82 0.96 -2.40
CA SER A 61 11.52 -0.24 -2.86
C SER A 61 12.75 0.11 -3.72
N GLU A 62 13.76 -0.75 -3.70
CA GLU A 62 15.07 -0.49 -4.32
C GLU A 62 15.01 -0.34 -5.85
N THR A 63 14.31 -1.25 -6.55
CA THR A 63 14.23 -1.22 -8.01
C THR A 63 13.48 0.04 -8.46
N PRO A 64 14.12 0.94 -9.22
CA PRO A 64 13.51 2.21 -9.60
C PRO A 64 12.37 1.99 -10.62
N PRO A 65 11.41 2.93 -10.70
CA PRO A 65 10.45 2.97 -11.79
C PRO A 65 11.13 3.12 -13.15
N VAL A 66 10.54 2.53 -14.20
CA VAL A 66 11.02 2.74 -15.58
C VAL A 66 10.52 4.07 -16.13
N SER A 67 11.44 4.91 -16.57
CA SER A 67 11.15 6.27 -17.06
C SER A 67 10.25 6.30 -18.31
N SER A 68 10.33 5.27 -19.16
CA SER A 68 9.52 5.17 -20.39
C SER A 68 8.03 4.98 -20.12
N LEU A 69 7.66 4.42 -18.97
CA LEU A 69 6.27 4.33 -18.52
C LEU A 69 5.90 5.47 -17.57
N GLY A 70 6.89 6.06 -16.87
CA GLY A 70 6.73 7.26 -16.06
C GLY A 70 5.52 7.20 -15.13
N ASP A 71 4.80 8.32 -15.01
CA ASP A 71 3.52 8.40 -14.28
C ASP A 71 2.31 7.96 -15.14
N ARG A 72 2.51 7.53 -16.39
CA ARG A 72 1.42 7.06 -17.26
C ARG A 72 0.72 5.83 -16.67
N LEU A 73 1.49 5.00 -15.96
CA LEU A 73 0.99 3.85 -15.22
C LEU A 73 1.31 4.02 -13.74
N LEU A 74 0.57 4.92 -13.09
CA LEU A 74 0.62 5.11 -11.64
C LEU A 74 -0.66 4.56 -11.00
N VAL A 75 -0.52 3.65 -10.05
CA VAL A 75 -1.63 3.19 -9.22
C VAL A 75 -1.46 3.73 -7.81
N THR A 76 -2.44 4.51 -7.36
CA THR A 76 -2.50 5.04 -6.00
C THR A 76 -3.51 4.23 -5.19
N ARG A 77 -3.08 3.71 -4.03
CA ARG A 77 -3.96 3.08 -3.04
C ARG A 77 -3.91 3.87 -1.75
N LYS A 78 -5.08 4.13 -1.18
CA LYS A 78 -5.21 4.75 0.14
C LYS A 78 -5.79 3.72 1.11
N MET A 79 -5.20 3.63 2.30
CA MET A 79 -5.65 2.70 3.34
C MET A 79 -5.43 3.31 4.72
N THR A 80 -6.25 2.95 5.69
CA THR A 80 -6.08 3.39 7.08
C THR A 80 -5.45 2.27 7.89
N VAL A 81 -4.30 2.53 8.51
CA VAL A 81 -3.58 1.58 9.36
C VAL A 81 -3.48 2.17 10.76
N ALA A 82 -4.02 1.47 11.75
CA ALA A 82 -4.06 1.93 13.14
C ALA A 82 -4.55 3.40 13.29
N GLY A 83 -5.59 3.76 12.53
CA GLY A 83 -6.16 5.12 12.52
C GLY A 83 -5.35 6.17 11.76
N ARG A 84 -4.20 5.82 11.18
CA ARG A 84 -3.37 6.74 10.38
C ARG A 84 -3.56 6.46 8.88
N PRO A 85 -3.79 7.49 8.04
CA PRO A 85 -3.99 7.30 6.62
C PRO A 85 -2.64 7.05 5.93
N TRP A 86 -2.53 6.00 5.14
CA TRP A 86 -1.36 5.73 4.29
C TRP A 86 -1.72 5.82 2.82
N THR A 87 -0.81 6.35 2.03
CA THR A 87 -0.88 6.37 0.57
C THR A 87 0.24 5.51 -0.01
N VAL A 88 -0.13 4.54 -0.83
CA VAL A 88 0.79 3.64 -1.53
C VAL A 88 0.76 3.95 -3.02
N LEU A 89 1.92 4.20 -3.60
CA LEU A 89 2.10 4.39 -5.03
C LEU A 89 2.78 3.17 -5.63
N PHE A 90 2.25 2.66 -6.72
CA PHE A 90 2.86 1.62 -7.52
C PHE A 90 3.19 2.16 -8.90
N ARG A 91 4.45 2.00 -9.32
CA ARG A 91 4.92 2.34 -10.67
C ARG A 91 5.65 1.15 -11.29
N PRO A 92 5.51 0.87 -12.60
CA PRO A 92 6.21 -0.21 -13.27
C PRO A 92 7.74 -0.14 -13.12
N THR A 93 8.38 -1.30 -12.92
CA THR A 93 9.83 -1.46 -13.08
C THR A 93 10.15 -2.01 -14.48
N SER A 94 11.43 -2.22 -14.78
CA SER A 94 11.87 -2.91 -16.00
C SER A 94 11.34 -4.34 -16.15
N ALA A 95 10.95 -5.01 -15.05
CA ALA A 95 10.38 -6.36 -15.09
C ALA A 95 8.87 -6.37 -15.41
N PHE A 96 8.23 -5.21 -15.55
CA PHE A 96 6.80 -5.10 -15.79
C PHE A 96 6.46 -5.38 -17.26
N SER A 97 5.58 -6.35 -17.50
CA SER A 97 4.92 -6.52 -18.80
C SER A 97 3.52 -5.93 -18.74
N GLN A 98 3.20 -5.06 -19.69
CA GLN A 98 1.84 -4.54 -19.81
C GLN A 98 0.88 -5.68 -20.19
N PRO A 99 -0.33 -5.74 -19.62
CA PRO A 99 -1.34 -6.71 -20.04
C PRO A 99 -1.60 -6.60 -21.54
N SER A 100 -1.77 -7.73 -22.22
CA SER A 100 -2.09 -7.79 -23.65
C SER A 100 -3.30 -6.94 -24.01
N SER A 101 -3.25 -6.29 -25.18
CA SER A 101 -4.32 -5.40 -25.67
C SER A 101 -5.69 -6.07 -25.65
N ARG A 102 -6.69 -5.39 -25.09
CA ARG A 102 -8.10 -5.82 -25.12
C ARG A 102 -8.69 -5.85 -26.53
N ALA A 103 -8.01 -5.28 -27.52
CA ALA A 103 -8.45 -5.29 -28.91
C ALA A 103 -8.39 -6.69 -29.53
N ILE A 104 -7.46 -7.55 -29.11
CA ILE A 104 -7.30 -8.89 -29.69
C ILE A 104 -8.54 -9.76 -29.43
N PRO A 105 -9.05 -9.87 -28.18
CA PRO A 105 -10.33 -10.54 -27.93
C PRO A 105 -11.52 -9.95 -28.71
N VAL A 106 -11.59 -8.62 -28.82
CA VAL A 106 -12.68 -7.94 -29.55
C VAL A 106 -12.62 -8.23 -31.05
N MET A 107 -11.43 -8.19 -31.65
CA MET A 107 -11.22 -8.46 -33.08
C MET A 107 -11.49 -9.93 -33.41
N LEU A 108 -11.05 -10.86 -32.55
CA LEU A 108 -11.41 -12.27 -32.68
C LEU A 108 -12.93 -12.49 -32.58
N GLY A 109 -13.63 -11.75 -31.73
CA GLY A 109 -15.09 -11.83 -31.63
C GLY A 109 -15.83 -11.23 -32.84
N LEU A 110 -15.29 -10.17 -33.45
CA LEU A 110 -15.92 -9.48 -34.59
C LEU A 110 -15.62 -10.13 -35.95
N PHE A 111 -14.47 -10.78 -36.10
CA PHE A 111 -14.00 -11.35 -37.37
C PHE A 111 -13.81 -12.88 -37.35
N GLY A 112 -14.04 -13.54 -36.22
CA GLY A 112 -13.90 -14.99 -36.05
C GLY A 112 -15.22 -15.77 -36.02
N LEU A 113 -16.36 -15.13 -36.33
CA LEU A 113 -17.65 -15.80 -36.55
C LEU A 113 -17.80 -16.20 -38.02
#